data_AF-A0AA46NZG4-F1
#
_entry.id   AF-A0AA46NZG4-F1
#
_cell.length_a   1.000
_cell.length_b   1.000
_cell.length_c   1.000
_cell.angle_alpha   90.00
_cell.angle_beta   90.00
_cell.angle_gamma   90.00
#
_symmetry.space_group_name_H-M   'P 1'
#
loop_
_entity.id
_entity.type
_entity.pdbx_description
1 polymer ?
#
loop_
_entity_poly.entity_id
_entity_poly.type
_entity_poly.pdbx_seq_one_letter_code
_entity_poly.pdbx_strand_id
1 'polypeptide(L)'
;MWLFFSILLIIAITFFVMVNSNENFKLSGKFKHLKKNKFQHEIHDGAFYQGSFIEIIGPKLDSSVEKVVTAFLVRDFNSKDQKCAVMVLVNDLKLGYLSDEDAIKFMRLLKLNNLTEESGINVQALIYGDWGTDDIDGNFQINLNISKDLSDSDII
;
A
#
# COMPACT_ATOMS: atom_id res chain seq x y z
N MET A 1 -20.41 -19.07 -46.94
CA MET A 1 -18.95 -19.10 -46.72
C MET A 1 -18.47 -17.96 -45.81
N TRP A 2 -18.93 -16.73 -46.01
CA TRP A 2 -18.45 -15.56 -45.25
C TRP A 2 -18.75 -15.59 -43.73
N LEU A 3 -19.94 -16.07 -43.33
CA LEU A 3 -20.33 -16.19 -41.92
C LEU A 3 -19.40 -17.12 -41.09
N PHE A 4 -18.87 -18.18 -41.71
CA PHE A 4 -17.94 -19.10 -41.03
C PHE A 4 -16.60 -18.43 -40.74
N PHE A 5 -16.11 -17.58 -41.65
CA PHE A 5 -14.89 -16.81 -41.41
C PHE A 5 -15.07 -15.79 -40.28
N SER A 6 -16.22 -15.13 -40.19
CA SER A 6 -16.51 -14.17 -39.12
C SER A 6 -16.54 -14.85 -37.74
N ILE A 7 -17.15 -16.02 -37.63
CA ILE A 7 -17.21 -16.78 -36.37
C ILE A 7 -15.82 -17.24 -35.95
N LEU A 8 -15.02 -17.74 -36.90
CA LEU A 8 -13.66 -18.21 -36.64
C LEU A 8 -12.72 -17.07 -36.22
N LEU A 9 -12.91 -15.88 -36.80
CA LEU A 9 -12.20 -14.67 -36.40
C LEU A 9 -12.56 -14.23 -34.97
N ILE A 10 -13.84 -14.26 -34.59
CA ILE A 10 -14.27 -13.90 -33.23
C ILE A 10 -13.68 -14.86 -32.19
N ILE A 11 -13.71 -16.18 -32.47
CA ILE A 11 -13.12 -17.19 -31.59
C ILE A 11 -11.60 -17.00 -31.48
N ALA A 12 -10.92 -16.67 -32.58
CA ALA A 12 -9.49 -16.40 -32.57
C ALA A 12 -9.15 -15.14 -31.74
N ILE A 13 -9.95 -14.09 -31.84
CA ILE A 13 -9.76 -12.85 -31.06
C ILE A 13 -10.01 -13.11 -29.57
N THR A 14 -11.08 -13.81 -29.20
CA THR A 14 -11.36 -14.11 -27.79
C THR A 14 -10.30 -15.04 -27.19
N PHE A 15 -9.84 -16.04 -27.95
CA PHE A 15 -8.75 -16.91 -27.51
C PHE A 15 -7.42 -16.14 -27.40
N PHE A 16 -7.12 -15.25 -28.35
CA PHE A 16 -5.91 -14.42 -28.30
C PHE A 16 -5.93 -13.45 -27.11
N VAL A 17 -7.06 -12.79 -26.84
CA VAL A 17 -7.22 -11.91 -25.68
C VAL A 17 -7.12 -12.70 -24.36
N MET A 18 -7.69 -13.91 -24.30
CA MET A 18 -7.64 -14.76 -23.10
C MET A 18 -6.25 -15.38 -22.87
N VAL A 19 -5.53 -15.77 -23.93
CA VAL A 19 -4.15 -16.27 -23.85
C VAL A 19 -3.18 -15.14 -23.50
N ASN A 20 -3.38 -13.93 -24.06
CA ASN A 20 -2.52 -12.78 -23.79
C ASN A 20 -2.82 -12.10 -22.44
N SER A 21 -4.00 -12.35 -21.85
CA SER A 21 -4.32 -11.94 -20.47
C SER A 21 -3.74 -12.88 -19.42
N ASN A 22 -3.08 -13.97 -19.83
CA ASN A 22 -2.42 -14.93 -18.95
C ASN A 22 -0.91 -14.65 -18.82
N GLU A 23 -0.53 -13.36 -18.87
CA GLU A 23 0.69 -12.93 -18.20
C GLU A 23 0.47 -13.14 -16.70
N ASN A 24 0.79 -14.36 -16.28
CA ASN A 24 1.04 -14.69 -14.90
C ASN A 24 2.19 -13.78 -14.46
N PHE A 25 1.86 -12.59 -13.96
CA PHE A 25 2.78 -11.74 -13.24
C PHE A 25 3.06 -12.40 -11.89
N LYS A 26 3.77 -13.52 -11.96
CA LYS A 26 4.39 -14.16 -10.80
C LYS A 26 5.47 -13.21 -10.34
N LEU A 27 5.14 -12.36 -9.37
CA LEU A 27 6.11 -11.76 -8.45
C LEU A 27 6.70 -12.80 -7.49
N SER A 28 6.93 -14.03 -7.98
CA SER A 28 7.47 -15.13 -7.21
C SER A 28 8.98 -15.14 -7.38
N GLY A 29 9.69 -14.62 -6.39
CA GLY A 29 11.09 -14.96 -6.16
C GLY A 29 12.07 -13.79 -6.03
N LYS A 30 11.86 -12.64 -6.70
CA LYS A 30 12.83 -11.51 -6.70
C LYS A 30 12.55 -10.39 -5.69
N PHE A 31 11.36 -10.32 -5.07
CA PHE A 31 11.10 -9.37 -3.98
C PHE A 31 11.77 -9.78 -2.66
N LYS A 32 12.09 -11.08 -2.48
CA LYS A 32 12.58 -11.69 -1.23
C LYS A 32 13.89 -11.12 -0.67
N HIS A 33 14.58 -10.23 -1.40
CA HIS A 33 15.84 -9.63 -0.96
C HIS A 33 16.01 -8.13 -1.26
N LEU A 34 15.11 -7.52 -2.04
CA LEU A 34 15.17 -6.09 -2.30
C LEU A 34 14.47 -5.35 -1.16
N LYS A 35 15.25 -5.07 -0.10
CA LYS A 35 15.00 -3.99 0.89
C LYS A 35 14.02 -4.25 2.05
N LYS A 36 14.15 -5.39 2.76
CA LYS A 36 13.56 -5.48 4.12
C LYS A 36 14.04 -4.35 5.05
N ASN A 37 15.24 -3.82 4.79
CA ASN A 37 15.81 -2.65 5.47
C ASN A 37 15.23 -1.29 5.04
N LYS A 38 14.36 -1.16 4.03
CA LYS A 38 13.75 0.15 3.72
C LYS A 38 12.41 0.37 4.41
N PHE A 39 11.61 -0.68 4.60
CA PHE A 39 10.29 -0.60 5.24
C PHE A 39 10.41 -0.83 6.75
N GLN A 40 10.94 0.16 7.48
CA GLN A 40 11.27 0.03 8.90
C GLN A 40 10.21 0.61 9.85
N HIS A 41 9.33 1.47 9.34
CA HIS A 41 8.42 2.24 10.18
C HIS A 41 7.05 1.57 10.23
N GLU A 42 6.72 0.99 11.37
CA GLU A 42 5.40 0.41 11.64
C GLU A 42 4.38 1.51 11.97
N ILE A 43 3.10 1.18 11.80
CA ILE A 43 1.99 2.08 12.14
C ILE A 43 1.29 1.61 13.41
N HIS A 44 0.69 2.55 14.13
CA HIS A 44 -0.21 2.27 15.25
C HIS A 44 -1.66 2.21 14.79
N ASP A 45 -2.50 1.57 15.61
CA ASP A 45 -3.95 1.44 15.42
C ASP A 45 -4.39 0.67 14.17
N GLY A 46 -3.48 0.03 13.43
CA GLY A 46 -3.78 -0.73 12.21
C GLY A 46 -4.81 -1.86 12.40
N ALA A 47 -4.90 -2.42 13.61
CA ALA A 47 -5.90 -3.43 13.96
C ALA A 47 -7.35 -2.91 13.83
N PHE A 48 -7.59 -1.62 14.03
CA PHE A 48 -8.93 -1.03 13.88
C PHE A 48 -9.33 -0.79 12.41
N TYR A 49 -8.38 -0.90 11.48
CA TYR A 49 -8.57 -0.57 10.06
C TYR A 49 -8.44 -1.79 9.15
N GLN A 50 -8.61 -3.02 9.66
CA GLN A 50 -8.50 -4.24 8.84
C GLN A 50 -9.46 -4.25 7.63
N GLY A 51 -10.64 -3.63 7.75
CA GLY A 51 -11.55 -3.43 6.60
C GLY A 51 -10.92 -2.61 5.47
N SER A 52 -10.24 -1.50 5.81
CA SER A 52 -9.49 -0.69 4.84
C SER A 52 -8.36 -1.48 4.20
N PHE A 53 -7.63 -2.30 4.97
CA PHE A 53 -6.59 -3.18 4.42
C PHE A 53 -7.17 -4.13 3.38
N ILE A 54 -8.27 -4.80 3.69
CA ILE A 54 -8.93 -5.74 2.79
C ILE A 54 -9.38 -5.04 1.50
N GLU A 55 -9.93 -3.82 1.60
CA GLU A 55 -10.35 -3.03 0.44
C GLU A 55 -9.17 -2.71 -0.50
N ILE A 56 -8.01 -2.34 0.05
CA ILE A 56 -6.80 -2.04 -0.75
C ILE A 56 -6.19 -3.30 -1.36
N ILE A 57 -6.17 -4.40 -0.60
CA ILE A 57 -5.59 -5.67 -1.04
C ILE A 57 -6.42 -6.25 -2.17
N GLY A 58 -7.75 -6.22 -2.03
CA GLY A 58 -8.70 -6.82 -2.95
C GLY A 58 -9.03 -8.28 -2.57
N PRO A 59 -9.61 -9.06 -3.49
CA PRO A 59 -10.07 -10.42 -3.19
C PRO A 59 -8.93 -11.35 -2.77
N LYS A 60 -9.26 -12.37 -1.96
CA LYS A 60 -8.33 -13.43 -1.56
C LYS A 60 -7.92 -14.29 -2.76
N LEU A 61 -6.74 -14.01 -3.30
CA LEU A 61 -6.12 -14.79 -4.39
C LEU A 61 -5.08 -15.79 -3.87
N ASP A 62 -4.35 -15.41 -2.81
CA ASP A 62 -3.28 -16.19 -2.18
C ASP A 62 -3.52 -16.35 -0.67
N SER A 63 -2.80 -17.28 -0.02
CA SER A 63 -2.89 -17.50 1.44
C SER A 63 -2.35 -16.34 2.26
N SER A 64 -1.40 -15.58 1.71
CA SER A 64 -0.75 -14.44 2.34
C SER A 64 -0.60 -13.30 1.35
N VAL A 65 -0.48 -12.09 1.86
CA VAL A 65 -0.34 -10.87 1.06
C VAL A 65 1.03 -10.26 1.32
N GLU A 66 1.67 -9.83 0.24
CA GLU A 66 2.84 -8.95 0.26
C GLU A 66 2.69 -8.00 -0.94
N LYS A 67 2.35 -6.73 -0.67
CA LYS A 67 1.98 -5.75 -1.70
C LYS A 67 2.62 -4.41 -1.41
N VAL A 68 3.41 -3.91 -2.36
CA VAL A 68 3.96 -2.55 -2.30
C VAL A 68 2.92 -1.56 -2.80
N VAL A 69 2.71 -0.50 -2.03
CA VAL A 69 1.76 0.58 -2.30
C VAL A 69 2.42 1.94 -2.07
N THR A 70 1.76 3.01 -2.52
CA THR A 70 2.11 4.37 -2.13
C THR A 70 1.20 4.77 -0.97
N ALA A 71 1.80 5.14 0.16
CA ALA A 71 1.11 5.68 1.32
C ALA A 71 1.31 7.20 1.37
N PHE A 72 0.23 7.91 1.67
CA PHE A 72 0.23 9.35 1.87
C PHE A 72 0.24 9.66 3.37
N LEU A 73 1.27 10.38 3.81
CA LEU A 73 1.47 10.81 5.18
C LEU A 73 1.05 12.26 5.34
N VAL A 74 0.12 12.53 6.25
CA VAL A 74 -0.40 13.88 6.47
C VAL A 74 -0.76 14.08 7.93
N ARG A 75 -0.57 15.30 8.44
CA ARG A 75 -0.93 15.62 9.82
C ARG A 75 -2.44 15.59 10.02
N ASP A 76 -2.85 15.03 11.15
CA ASP A 76 -4.23 15.11 11.64
C ASP A 76 -4.40 16.29 12.60
N PHE A 77 -5.00 17.37 12.12
CA PHE A 77 -5.29 18.56 12.92
C PHE A 77 -6.49 18.40 13.85
N ASN A 78 -7.29 17.35 13.68
CA ASN A 78 -8.48 17.09 14.49
C ASN A 78 -8.19 16.17 15.69
N SER A 79 -6.99 15.60 15.76
CA SER A 79 -6.58 14.76 16.89
C SER A 79 -6.47 15.60 18.17
N LYS A 80 -7.40 15.38 19.10
CA LYS A 80 -7.45 16.09 20.39
C LYS A 80 -6.34 15.64 21.35
N ASP A 81 -5.84 14.42 21.18
CA ASP A 81 -4.97 13.75 22.15
C ASP A 81 -3.49 13.79 21.76
N GLN A 82 -3.16 14.09 20.50
CA GLN A 82 -1.79 14.02 19.99
C GLN A 82 -1.43 15.27 19.17
N LYS A 83 -0.58 16.13 19.74
CA LYS A 83 -0.13 17.39 19.09
C LYS A 83 0.50 17.20 17.71
N CYS A 84 1.04 16.02 17.43
CA CYS A 84 1.74 15.70 16.18
C CYS A 84 1.20 14.42 15.53
N ALA A 85 -0.09 14.09 15.66
CA ALA A 85 -0.64 12.91 14.98
C ALA A 85 -0.45 13.01 13.46
N VAL A 86 0.10 11.96 12.85
CA VAL A 86 0.28 11.85 11.40
C VAL A 86 -0.46 10.60 10.93
N MET A 87 -1.47 10.81 10.09
CA MET A 87 -2.26 9.74 9.48
C MET A 87 -1.47 9.06 8.37
N VAL A 88 -1.75 7.78 8.20
CA VAL A 88 -1.28 6.97 7.09
C VAL A 88 -2.48 6.60 6.22
N LEU A 89 -2.52 7.15 5.02
CA LEU A 89 -3.58 6.91 4.04
C LEU A 89 -3.04 6.12 2.85
N VAL A 90 -3.85 5.24 2.29
CA VAL A 90 -3.56 4.58 1.00
C VAL A 90 -4.86 4.59 0.21
N ASN A 91 -4.85 5.18 -1.00
CA ASN A 91 -6.06 5.40 -1.80
C ASN A 91 -7.19 6.09 -1.00
N ASP A 92 -6.85 7.14 -0.24
CA ASP A 92 -7.75 7.87 0.66
C ASP A 92 -8.34 7.08 1.84
N LEU A 93 -8.00 5.79 1.97
CA LEU A 93 -8.40 4.95 3.09
C LEU A 93 -7.38 5.07 4.21
N LYS A 94 -7.87 5.37 5.41
CA LYS A 94 -7.04 5.43 6.61
C LYS A 94 -6.67 4.03 7.07
N LEU A 95 -5.37 3.82 7.29
CA LEU A 95 -4.81 2.57 7.80
C LEU A 95 -4.30 2.68 9.23
N GLY A 96 -4.10 3.90 9.73
CA GLY A 96 -3.70 4.16 11.11
C GLY A 96 -2.90 5.43 11.23
N TYR A 97 -1.99 5.45 12.20
CA TYR A 97 -1.14 6.60 12.52
C TYR A 97 0.32 6.19 12.60
N LEU A 98 1.24 7.14 12.35
CA LEU A 98 2.62 6.97 12.76
C LEU A 98 2.73 6.87 14.28
N SER A 99 3.76 6.18 14.77
CA SER A 99 4.16 6.27 16.18
C SER A 99 4.50 7.71 16.55
N ASP A 100 4.36 8.10 17.81
CA ASP A 100 4.67 9.46 18.27
C ASP A 100 6.11 9.87 17.91
N GLU A 101 7.06 8.95 18.04
CA GLU A 101 8.46 9.20 17.70
C GLU A 101 8.65 9.49 16.21
N ASP A 102 8.04 8.68 15.34
CA ASP A 102 8.16 8.83 13.90
C ASP A 102 7.36 10.01 13.39
N ALA A 103 6.23 10.33 14.02
CA ALA A 103 5.46 11.53 13.73
C ALA A 103 6.26 12.80 14.07
N ILE A 104 6.94 12.85 15.21
CA ILE A 104 7.84 13.96 15.57
C ILE A 104 8.98 14.09 14.55
N LYS A 105 9.60 12.98 14.14
CA LYS A 105 10.65 12.98 13.11
C LYS A 105 10.11 13.49 11.78
N PHE A 106 8.95 13.02 11.35
CA PHE A 106 8.27 13.47 10.14
C PHE A 106 8.02 14.99 10.15
N MET A 107 7.48 15.54 11.24
CA MET A 107 7.29 16.98 11.37
C MET A 107 8.60 17.77 11.29
N ARG A 108 9.71 17.22 11.81
CA ARG A 108 11.05 17.82 11.64
C ARG A 108 11.52 17.75 10.20
N LEU A 109 11.27 16.65 9.48
CA LEU A 109 11.62 16.50 8.07
C LEU A 109 10.90 17.52 7.19
N LEU A 110 9.62 17.79 7.44
CA LEU A 110 8.88 18.84 6.75
C LEU A 110 9.57 20.20 6.93
N LYS A 111 9.89 20.57 8.18
CA LYS A 111 10.58 21.84 8.50
C LYS A 111 11.96 21.95 7.85
N LEU A 112 12.74 20.88 7.86
CA LEU A 112 14.07 20.86 7.25
C LEU A 112 14.02 21.04 5.72
N ASN A 113 12.93 20.62 5.08
CA ASN A 113 12.69 20.78 3.65
C ASN A 113 11.87 22.04 3.31
N ASN A 114 11.70 22.97 4.24
CA ASN A 114 10.90 24.20 4.09
C ASN A 114 9.43 23.94 3.70
N LEU A 115 8.88 22.81 4.13
CA LEU A 115 7.47 22.45 3.93
C LEU A 115 6.63 22.88 5.13
N THR A 116 5.35 23.14 4.89
CA THR A 116 4.39 23.51 5.93
C THR A 116 3.96 22.29 6.73
N GLU A 117 3.43 22.50 7.94
CA GLU A 117 2.88 21.41 8.76
C GLU A 117 1.61 20.77 8.17
N GLU A 118 1.05 21.38 7.12
CA GLU A 118 -0.10 20.91 6.33
C GLU A 118 0.33 20.09 5.11
N SER A 119 1.62 20.12 4.74
CA SER A 119 2.13 19.40 3.58
C SER A 119 1.99 17.89 3.76
N GLY A 120 1.62 17.21 2.69
CA GLY A 120 1.50 15.77 2.66
C GLY A 120 2.62 15.14 1.84
N ILE A 121 3.06 13.95 2.25
CA ILE A 121 4.20 13.27 1.61
C ILE A 121 3.79 11.87 1.19
N ASN A 122 4.05 11.53 -0.07
CA ASN A 122 3.97 10.16 -0.54
C ASN A 122 5.24 9.40 -0.20
N VAL A 123 5.07 8.21 0.38
CA VAL A 123 6.13 7.27 0.67
C VAL A 123 5.78 5.90 0.11
N GLN A 124 6.78 5.10 -0.26
CA GLN A 124 6.54 3.70 -0.52
C GLN A 124 6.22 2.98 0.79
N ALA A 125 5.28 2.04 0.73
CA ALA A 125 4.91 1.21 1.86
C ALA A 125 4.72 -0.25 1.43
N LEU A 126 4.92 -1.16 2.36
CA LEU A 126 4.70 -2.59 2.17
C LEU A 126 3.56 -3.04 3.06
N ILE A 127 2.43 -3.41 2.45
CA ILE A 127 1.35 -4.13 3.12
C ILE A 127 1.69 -5.61 3.13
N TYR A 128 1.58 -6.25 4.29
CA TYR A 128 1.78 -7.68 4.44
C TYR A 128 0.86 -8.29 5.50
N GLY A 129 0.65 -9.60 5.41
CA GLY A 129 -0.16 -10.32 6.38
C GLY A 129 -0.75 -11.59 5.79
N ASP A 130 -1.64 -12.22 6.55
CA ASP A 130 -2.39 -13.37 6.10
C ASP A 130 -3.89 -13.18 6.32
N TRP A 131 -4.66 -14.00 5.61
CA TRP A 131 -6.12 -13.99 5.69
C TRP A 131 -6.64 -14.74 6.92
N GLY A 132 -5.76 -15.20 7.80
CA GLY A 132 -6.13 -16.08 8.91
C GLY A 132 -6.66 -17.44 8.47
N THR A 133 -7.28 -18.15 9.41
CA THR A 133 -7.91 -19.46 9.24
C THR A 133 -9.37 -19.38 9.65
N ASP A 134 -10.14 -20.46 9.52
CA ASP A 134 -11.60 -20.45 9.81
C ASP A 134 -11.95 -19.94 11.23
N ASP A 135 -11.02 -20.10 12.19
CA ASP A 135 -11.17 -19.67 13.59
C ASP A 135 -10.37 -18.40 13.96
N ILE A 136 -9.58 -17.83 13.04
CA ILE A 136 -8.66 -16.71 13.32
C ILE A 136 -8.84 -15.65 12.23
N ASP A 137 -9.23 -14.44 12.61
CA ASP A 137 -9.33 -13.32 11.68
C ASP A 137 -7.97 -13.00 11.05
N GLY A 138 -8.00 -12.61 9.77
CA GLY A 138 -6.80 -12.15 9.07
C GLY A 138 -6.18 -10.94 9.74
N ASN A 139 -4.86 -10.86 9.67
CA ASN A 139 -4.09 -9.79 10.29
C ASN A 139 -3.13 -9.16 9.27
N PHE A 140 -3.52 -7.98 8.79
CA PHE A 140 -2.75 -7.18 7.86
C PHE A 140 -2.07 -6.02 8.56
N GLN A 141 -0.84 -5.77 8.14
CA GLN A 141 0.05 -4.74 8.66
C GLN A 141 0.66 -3.96 7.49
N ILE A 142 1.26 -2.82 7.80
CA ILE A 142 1.97 -1.99 6.83
C ILE A 142 3.23 -1.40 7.44
N ASN A 143 4.33 -1.52 6.70
CA ASN A 143 5.58 -0.86 7.04
C ASN A 143 5.92 0.19 5.99
N LEU A 144 6.34 1.36 6.45
CA LEU A 144 6.61 2.53 5.64
C LEU A 144 8.12 2.68 5.39
N ASN A 145 8.47 3.15 4.19
CA ASN A 145 9.81 3.59 3.84
C ASN A 145 9.89 5.12 3.91
N ILE A 146 10.12 5.64 5.11
CA ILE A 146 10.32 7.07 5.35
C ILE A 146 11.82 7.34 5.32
N SER A 147 12.32 7.94 4.23
CA SER A 147 13.73 8.29 4.11
C SER A 147 14.09 9.48 5.01
N LYS A 148 15.34 9.52 5.49
CA LYS A 148 15.83 10.57 6.42
C LYS A 148 15.88 11.97 5.81
N ASP A 149 15.76 12.08 4.50
CA ASP A 149 15.90 13.31 3.72
C ASP A 149 14.77 13.48 2.70
N LEU A 150 13.75 12.62 2.73
CA LEU A 150 12.66 12.57 1.75
C LEU A 150 13.14 12.35 0.31
N SER A 151 14.37 11.87 0.10
CA SER A 151 14.95 11.64 -1.24
C SER A 151 14.19 10.62 -2.09
N ASP A 152 13.56 9.64 -1.42
CA ASP A 152 12.75 8.58 -2.05
C ASP A 152 11.24 8.93 -2.02
N SER A 153 10.86 10.18 -1.73
CA SER A 153 9.47 10.59 -1.47
C SER A 153 8.98 11.66 -2.46
N ASP A 154 7.70 11.60 -2.81
CA ASP A 154 7.06 12.64 -3.63
C ASP A 154 6.29 13.60 -2.72
N ILE A 155 6.59 14.90 -2.83
CA ILE A 155 5.96 15.97 -2.05
C ILE A 155 4.71 16.45 -2.81
N ILE A 156 3.56 16.52 -2.13
CA ILE A 156 2.30 17.05 -2.67
C ILE A 156 1.95 18.37 -2.00
#